data_AF-A0AA87A1E2-F1
#
_entry.id   AF-A0AA87A1E2-F1
#
_cell.length_a   1.000
_cell.length_b   1.000
_cell.length_c   1.000
_cell.angle_alpha   90.00
_cell.angle_beta   90.00
_cell.angle_gamma   90.00
#
_symmetry.space_group_name_H-M   'P 1'
#
loop_
_entity.id
_entity.type
_entity.pdbx_description
1 polymer ?
#
loop_
_entity_poly.entity_id
_entity_poly.type
_entity_poly.pdbx_seq_one_letter_code
_entity_poly.pdbx_strand_id
1 'polypeptide(L)'
;MGLQPIYLELKGSVKMKKGKEFIFPENVDKDYGIWKDYTLKDFGYMALTGGLGLLFIILPPYNLILVLTKIVIVVLAMTIVMAILTIKPVNARKNIKVRDYLKTRSQYAKSQKLYFLKPQKRGDMESELEKITTK
;
A
#
# COMPACT_ATOMS: atom_id res chain seq x y z
N MET A 1 1.16 30.44 53.69
CA MET A 1 0.77 29.02 53.50
C MET A 1 1.13 28.66 52.07
N GLY A 2 2.32 28.10 51.85
CA GLY A 2 2.92 27.99 50.51
C GLY A 2 2.33 26.85 49.69
N LEU A 3 2.16 27.05 48.38
CA LEU A 3 1.68 26.08 47.39
C LEU A 3 2.76 25.07 46.94
N GLN A 4 4.00 25.29 47.35
CA GLN A 4 5.15 24.44 47.01
C GLN A 4 5.09 22.99 47.55
N PRO A 5 4.64 22.71 48.80
CA PRO A 5 4.60 21.35 49.30
C PRO A 5 3.57 20.48 48.58
N ILE A 6 2.43 21.05 48.17
CA ILE A 6 1.37 20.34 47.43
C ILE A 6 1.86 19.91 46.04
N TYR A 7 2.64 20.76 45.37
CA TYR A 7 3.18 20.47 44.04
C TYR A 7 4.22 19.32 44.08
N LEU A 8 5.03 19.25 45.14
CA LEU A 8 6.00 18.17 45.37
C LEU A 8 5.30 16.84 45.70
N GLU A 9 4.22 16.88 46.47
CA GLU A 9 3.43 15.70 46.84
C GLU A 9 2.66 15.12 45.65
N LEU A 10 2.10 15.98 44.80
CA LEU A 10 1.48 15.57 43.53
C LEU A 10 2.51 14.98 42.55
N LYS A 11 3.72 15.55 42.47
CA LYS A 11 4.78 15.05 41.57
C LYS A 11 5.34 13.70 42.03
N GLY A 12 5.36 13.43 43.33
CA GLY A 12 5.78 12.14 43.91
C GLY A 12 4.77 11.00 43.73
N SER A 13 3.47 11.30 43.64
CA SER A 13 2.40 10.30 43.50
C SER A 13 2.11 9.85 42.07
N VAL A 14 2.56 10.58 41.04
CA VAL A 14 2.32 10.19 39.63
C VAL A 14 3.39 9.19 39.17
N LYS A 15 3.28 7.95 39.67
CA LYS A 15 3.99 6.80 39.11
C LYS A 15 3.35 6.46 37.77
N MET A 16 3.91 6.98 36.68
CA MET A 16 3.50 6.64 35.31
C MET A 16 3.75 5.14 35.09
N LYS A 17 2.72 4.31 35.30
CA LYS A 17 2.78 2.89 34.92
C LYS A 17 3.09 2.85 33.42
N LYS A 18 4.25 2.29 33.07
CA LYS A 18 4.67 2.06 31.68
C LYS A 18 3.53 1.32 30.98
N GLY A 19 2.82 2.01 30.08
CA GLY A 19 1.70 1.44 29.32
C GLY A 19 2.16 0.19 28.58
N LYS A 20 1.28 -0.81 28.46
CA LYS A 20 1.57 -2.03 27.68
C LYS A 20 1.97 -1.61 26.26
N GLU A 21 3.15 -2.00 25.84
CA GLU A 21 3.64 -1.77 24.48
C GLU A 21 2.73 -2.59 23.54
N PHE A 22 1.85 -1.89 22.83
CA PHE A 22 0.96 -2.50 21.86
C PHE A 22 1.79 -2.81 20.62
N ILE A 23 2.29 -4.05 20.54
CA ILE A 23 2.93 -4.54 19.32
C ILE A 23 1.81 -4.79 18.32
N PHE A 24 1.57 -3.81 17.45
CA PHE A 24 0.77 -4.06 16.28
C PHE A 24 1.46 -5.15 15.46
N PRO A 25 0.76 -6.23 15.08
CA PRO A 25 1.34 -7.21 14.18
C PRO A 25 1.69 -6.49 12.88
N GLU A 26 2.98 -6.23 12.67
CA GLU A 26 3.48 -5.91 11.35
C GLU A 26 3.15 -7.12 10.48
N ASN A 27 2.30 -6.91 9.47
CA ASN A 27 1.87 -7.90 8.48
C ASN A 27 0.73 -8.85 8.89
N VAL A 28 -0.50 -8.32 8.94
CA VAL A 28 -1.67 -9.13 8.57
C VAL A 28 -1.83 -9.05 7.05
N ASP A 29 -1.00 -9.81 6.34
CA ASP A 29 -1.04 -9.89 4.89
C ASP A 29 -2.22 -10.79 4.48
N LYS A 30 -3.26 -10.21 3.86
CA LYS A 30 -4.45 -10.94 3.38
C LYS A 30 -4.15 -11.90 2.22
N ASP A 31 -2.95 -11.83 1.67
CA ASP A 31 -2.56 -12.56 0.48
C ASP A 31 -1.99 -13.93 0.87
N TYR A 32 -2.79 -14.97 0.65
CA TYR A 32 -2.37 -16.37 0.81
C TYR A 32 -1.15 -16.64 -0.09
N GLY A 33 0.03 -16.67 0.53
CA GLY A 33 1.28 -17.10 -0.10
C GLY A 33 1.24 -18.61 -0.27
N ILE A 34 1.06 -19.08 -1.50
CA ILE A 34 1.03 -20.52 -1.83
C ILE A 34 2.48 -21.05 -1.96
N TRP A 35 3.42 -20.17 -2.32
CA TRP A 35 4.85 -20.44 -2.35
C TRP A 35 5.63 -19.17 -2.01
N LYS A 36 6.88 -19.28 -1.54
CA LYS A 36 7.67 -18.30 -0.74
C LYS A 36 7.67 -16.82 -1.19
N ASP A 37 7.24 -16.49 -2.40
CA ASP A 37 7.02 -15.11 -2.86
C ASP A 37 5.85 -14.96 -3.87
N TYR A 38 5.09 -16.03 -4.12
CA TYR A 38 3.99 -16.07 -5.07
C TYR A 38 2.64 -16.14 -4.37
N THR A 39 1.81 -15.14 -4.63
CA THR A 39 0.42 -15.08 -4.16
C THR A 39 -0.47 -15.88 -5.11
N LEU A 40 -1.59 -16.43 -4.62
CA LEU A 40 -2.62 -17.07 -5.48
C LEU A 40 -3.01 -16.22 -6.70
N LYS A 41 -3.09 -14.90 -6.50
CA LYS A 41 -3.36 -13.93 -7.56
C LYS A 41 -2.30 -14.00 -8.68
N ASP A 42 -1.02 -14.16 -8.34
CA ASP A 42 0.08 -14.23 -9.32
C ASP A 42 -0.01 -15.49 -10.18
N PHE A 43 -0.40 -16.63 -9.58
CA PHE A 43 -0.72 -17.85 -10.33
C PHE A 43 -1.87 -17.63 -11.32
N GLY A 44 -2.91 -16.91 -10.90
CA GLY A 44 -4.00 -16.51 -11.79
C GLY A 44 -3.52 -15.69 -12.99
N TYR A 45 -2.60 -14.74 -12.76
CA TYR A 45 -2.03 -13.95 -13.85
C TYR A 45 -1.13 -14.79 -14.77
N MET A 46 -0.27 -15.65 -14.23
CA MET A 46 0.55 -16.56 -15.04
C MET A 46 -0.31 -17.49 -15.90
N ALA A 47 -1.38 -18.05 -15.31
CA ALA A 47 -2.31 -18.92 -16.01
C ALA A 47 -3.03 -18.17 -17.15
N LEU A 48 -3.50 -16.93 -16.90
CA LEU A 48 -4.13 -16.10 -17.92
C LEU A 48 -3.16 -15.74 -19.05
N THR A 49 -1.93 -15.32 -18.72
CA THR A 49 -0.93 -14.96 -19.73
C THR A 49 -0.47 -16.18 -20.53
N GLY A 50 -0.34 -17.34 -19.89
CA GLY A 50 -0.05 -18.61 -20.56
C GLY A 50 -1.18 -19.04 -21.48
N GLY A 51 -2.43 -18.96 -21.02
CA GLY A 51 -3.61 -19.26 -21.83
C GLY A 51 -3.72 -18.35 -23.06
N LEU A 52 -3.52 -17.04 -22.89
CA LEU A 52 -3.48 -16.08 -24.00
C LEU A 52 -2.34 -16.36 -24.98
N GLY A 53 -1.15 -16.70 -24.47
CA GLY A 53 0.00 -17.06 -25.30
C GLY A 53 -0.25 -18.31 -26.13
N LEU A 54 -0.89 -19.33 -25.55
CA LEU A 54 -1.30 -20.54 -26.27
C LEU A 54 -2.34 -20.23 -27.35
N LEU A 55 -3.36 -19.42 -27.02
CA LEU A 55 -4.36 -18.99 -27.98
C LEU A 55 -3.73 -18.24 -29.16
N PHE A 56 -2.73 -17.39 -28.89
CA PHE A 56 -2.01 -16.64 -29.90
C PHE A 56 -1.21 -17.54 -30.87
N ILE A 57 -0.66 -18.65 -30.37
CA ILE A 57 0.05 -19.64 -31.19
C ILE A 57 -0.94 -20.42 -32.10
N ILE A 58 -2.13 -20.72 -31.58
CA ILE A 58 -3.19 -21.42 -32.32
C ILE A 58 -3.79 -20.53 -33.43
N LEU A 59 -3.69 -19.21 -33.36
CA LEU A 59 -4.21 -18.37 -34.43
C LEU A 59 -3.37 -18.53 -35.72
N PRO A 60 -4.00 -18.82 -36.88
CA PRO A 60 -3.30 -18.85 -38.16
C PRO A 60 -2.75 -17.44 -38.50
N PRO A 61 -1.69 -17.33 -39.32
CA PRO A 61 -1.05 -18.35 -40.17
C PRO A 61 0.03 -19.19 -39.46
N TYR A 62 0.22 -20.44 -39.93
CA TYR A 62 1.11 -21.46 -39.33
C TYR A 62 2.44 -21.67 -40.06
N ASN A 63 2.90 -20.69 -40.84
CA ASN A 63 4.21 -20.79 -41.50
C ASN A 63 5.31 -20.99 -40.45
N LEU A 64 6.26 -21.91 -40.69
CA LEU A 64 7.33 -22.28 -39.76
C LEU A 64 8.04 -21.07 -39.11
N ILE A 65 8.45 -20.09 -39.93
CA ILE A 65 9.15 -18.88 -39.48
C ILE A 65 8.23 -18.00 -38.61
N LEU A 66 6.94 -17.88 -39.00
CA LEU A 66 5.95 -17.10 -38.26
C LEU A 66 5.59 -17.75 -36.92
N VAL A 67 5.44 -19.07 -36.88
CA VAL A 67 5.20 -19.83 -35.64
C VAL A 67 6.40 -19.70 -34.71
N LEU A 68 7.63 -19.85 -35.22
CA LEU A 68 8.83 -19.67 -34.42
C LEU A 68 8.91 -18.26 -33.82
N THR A 69 8.57 -17.25 -34.63
CA THR A 69 8.52 -15.84 -34.18
C THR A 69 7.47 -15.64 -33.10
N LYS A 70 6.26 -16.21 -33.26
CA LYS A 70 5.18 -16.17 -32.25
C LYS A 70 5.63 -16.78 -30.91
N ILE A 71 6.30 -17.94 -30.95
CA ILE A 71 6.81 -18.60 -29.74
C ILE A 71 7.81 -17.69 -29.02
N VAL A 72 8.76 -17.08 -29.74
CA VAL A 72 9.72 -16.14 -29.14
C VAL A 72 9.02 -14.96 -28.49
N ILE A 73 8.02 -14.37 -29.15
CA ILE A 73 7.22 -13.26 -28.60
C ILE A 73 6.49 -13.69 -27.32
N VAL A 74 5.88 -14.88 -27.32
CA VAL A 74 5.16 -15.40 -26.14
C VAL A 74 6.11 -15.64 -24.97
N VAL A 75 7.29 -16.21 -25.22
CA VAL A 75 8.33 -16.41 -24.19
C VAL A 75 8.79 -15.06 -23.63
N LEU A 76 9.09 -14.08 -24.49
CA LEU A 76 9.46 -12.74 -24.04
C LEU A 76 8.35 -12.10 -23.20
N ALA A 77 7.09 -12.19 -23.62
CA ALA A 77 5.96 -11.66 -22.85
C ALA A 77 5.84 -12.35 -21.47
N MET A 78 5.98 -13.68 -21.41
CA MET A 78 6.01 -14.45 -20.17
C MET A 78 7.14 -13.98 -19.24
N THR A 79 8.35 -13.78 -19.77
CA THR A 79 9.49 -13.30 -18.96
C THR A 79 9.25 -11.89 -18.38
N ILE A 80 8.66 -10.98 -19.16
CA ILE A 80 8.30 -9.63 -18.68
C ILE A 80 7.27 -9.72 -17.55
N VAL A 81 6.24 -10.54 -17.70
CA VAL A 81 5.21 -10.74 -16.67
C VAL A 81 5.83 -11.28 -15.39
N MET A 82 6.69 -12.28 -15.50
CA MET A 82 7.39 -12.87 -14.36
C MET A 82 8.31 -11.84 -13.67
N ALA A 83 8.99 -11.00 -14.43
CA ALA A 83 9.80 -9.91 -13.89
C ALA A 83 8.94 -8.90 -13.10
N ILE A 84 7.83 -8.44 -13.66
CA ILE A 84 6.92 -7.48 -12.99
C ILE A 84 6.32 -8.08 -11.71
N LEU A 85 6.01 -9.37 -11.70
CA LEU A 85 5.48 -10.07 -10.52
C LEU A 85 6.53 -10.23 -9.41
N THR A 86 7.80 -10.40 -9.79
CA THR A 86 8.90 -10.66 -8.85
C THR A 86 9.49 -9.37 -8.28
N ILE A 87 9.51 -8.28 -9.07
CA ILE A 87 10.07 -7.00 -8.62
C ILE A 87 9.24 -6.44 -7.48
N LYS A 88 9.90 -6.15 -6.36
CA LYS A 88 9.34 -5.43 -5.22
C LYS A 88 9.93 -4.02 -5.22
N PRO A 89 9.12 -2.94 -5.35
CA PRO A 89 9.61 -1.58 -5.50
C PRO A 89 10.17 -0.99 -4.20
N VAL A 90 9.80 -1.55 -3.04
CA VAL A 90 10.18 -1.04 -1.72
C VAL A 90 10.83 -2.15 -0.91
N ASN A 91 12.17 -2.17 -0.87
CA ASN A 91 12.94 -3.20 -0.16
C ASN A 91 12.64 -3.27 1.35
N ALA A 92 12.30 -2.12 1.96
CA ALA A 92 11.96 -2.04 3.38
C ALA A 92 10.62 -2.71 3.74
N ARG A 93 9.75 -2.97 2.77
CA ARG A 93 8.39 -3.51 2.96
C ARG A 93 8.15 -4.68 2.02
N LYS A 94 8.52 -5.88 2.46
CA LYS A 94 8.46 -7.12 1.65
C LYS A 94 7.07 -7.50 1.15
N ASN A 95 6.01 -6.92 1.74
CA ASN A 95 4.62 -7.16 1.37
C ASN A 95 4.06 -6.19 0.30
N ILE A 96 4.74 -5.09 -0.03
CA ILE A 96 4.20 -4.12 -0.99
C ILE A 96 4.70 -4.46 -2.39
N LYS A 97 3.80 -4.93 -3.26
CA LYS A 97 4.08 -5.15 -4.69
C LYS A 97 3.96 -3.85 -5.50
N VAL A 98 4.56 -3.82 -6.71
CA VAL A 98 4.48 -2.67 -7.64
C VAL A 98 3.04 -2.24 -7.90
N ARG A 99 2.12 -3.20 -8.01
CA ARG A 99 0.70 -2.93 -8.28
C ARG A 99 0.04 -2.15 -7.15
N ASP A 100 0.28 -2.56 -5.91
CA ASP A 100 -0.28 -1.88 -4.74
C ASP A 100 0.35 -0.51 -4.55
N TYR A 101 1.64 -0.36 -4.85
CA TYR A 101 2.31 0.93 -4.87
C TYR A 101 1.67 1.90 -5.86
N LEU A 102 1.42 1.47 -7.11
CA LEU A 102 0.80 2.30 -8.14
C LEU A 102 -0.67 2.62 -7.81
N LYS A 103 -1.44 1.64 -7.33
CA LYS A 103 -2.84 1.84 -6.92
C LYS A 103 -2.93 2.84 -5.78
N THR A 104 -2.11 2.66 -4.77
CA THR A 104 -2.01 3.55 -3.60
C THR A 104 -1.60 4.95 -4.03
N ARG A 105 -0.60 5.10 -4.89
CA ARG A 105 -0.19 6.41 -5.44
C ARG A 105 -1.31 7.12 -6.20
N SER A 106 -2.04 6.39 -7.06
CA SER A 106 -3.20 6.93 -7.78
C SER A 106 -4.33 7.34 -6.83
N GLN A 107 -4.61 6.53 -5.81
CA GLN A 107 -5.64 6.85 -4.83
C GLN A 107 -5.25 8.07 -3.99
N TYR A 108 -4.00 8.16 -3.53
CA TYR A 108 -3.49 9.33 -2.82
C TYR A 108 -3.63 10.62 -3.64
N ALA A 109 -3.29 10.60 -4.93
CA ALA A 109 -3.44 11.76 -5.80
C ALA A 109 -4.91 12.22 -5.92
N LYS A 110 -5.87 11.28 -5.95
CA LYS A 110 -7.31 11.58 -6.00
C LYS A 110 -7.82 12.10 -4.66
N SER A 111 -7.37 11.51 -3.55
CA SER A 111 -7.77 11.90 -2.19
C SER A 111 -7.17 13.23 -1.75
N GLN A 112 -5.97 13.60 -2.21
CA GLN A 112 -5.43 14.96 -1.96
C GLN A 112 -6.39 16.04 -2.44
N LYS A 113 -7.10 15.82 -3.55
CA LYS A 113 -8.09 16.77 -4.07
C LYS A 113 -9.31 16.96 -3.16
N LEU A 114 -9.64 15.97 -2.32
CA LEU A 114 -10.76 15.99 -1.38
C LEU A 114 -10.37 16.57 -0.01
N TYR A 115 -9.10 16.43 0.39
CA TYR A 115 -8.58 16.95 1.67
C TYR A 115 -8.02 18.37 1.57
N PHE A 116 -8.15 19.07 0.43
CA PHE A 116 -8.06 20.53 0.40
C PHE A 116 -9.29 21.18 1.05
N LEU A 117 -9.62 20.78 2.28
CA LEU A 117 -10.04 21.78 3.26
C LEU A 117 -8.91 22.80 3.25
N LYS A 118 -9.17 23.97 2.64
CA LYS A 118 -8.30 25.14 2.74
C LYS A 118 -7.82 25.20 4.18
N PRO A 119 -6.50 25.20 4.47
CA PRO A 119 -6.04 25.28 5.85
C PRO A 119 -6.71 26.52 6.46
N GLN A 120 -7.64 26.29 7.39
CA GLN A 120 -8.37 27.36 8.06
C GLN A 120 -7.31 28.18 8.79
N LYS A 121 -7.20 29.47 8.46
CA LYS A 121 -6.19 30.31 9.09
C LYS A 121 -6.55 30.38 10.57
N ARG A 122 -5.55 30.36 11.45
CA ARG A 122 -5.74 30.31 12.91
C ARG A 122 -6.72 31.39 13.42
N GLY A 123 -6.72 32.57 12.81
CA GLY A 123 -7.63 33.66 13.14
C GLY A 123 -9.11 33.39 12.81
N ASP A 124 -9.39 32.51 11.86
CA ASP A 124 -10.77 32.14 11.50
C ASP A 124 -11.39 31.31 12.64
N MET A 125 -10.61 30.43 13.30
CA MET A 125 -11.08 29.66 14.47
C MET A 125 -11.32 30.54 15.70
N GLU A 126 -10.45 31.52 15.97
CA GLU A 126 -10.61 32.44 17.11
C GLU A 126 -11.90 33.25 16.98
N SER A 127 -12.22 33.73 15.77
CA SER A 127 -13.45 34.49 15.50
C SER A 127 -14.74 33.66 15.61
N GLU A 128 -14.68 32.35 15.35
CA GLU A 128 -15.83 31.45 15.52
C GLU A 128 -16.03 31.05 16.98
N LEU A 129 -14.94 30.83 17.73
CA LEU A 129 -14.96 30.61 19.17
C LEU A 129 -15.55 31.83 19.92
N GLU A 130 -15.14 33.04 19.55
CA GLU A 130 -15.64 34.28 20.17
C GLU A 130 -17.17 34.44 19.99
N LYS A 131 -17.68 34.15 18.78
CA LYS A 131 -19.12 34.17 18.46
C LYS A 131 -19.95 33.13 19.22
N ILE A 132 -19.35 31.99 19.57
CA ILE A 132 -20.01 30.94 20.36
C ILE A 132 -20.04 31.32 21.84
N THR A 133 -19.03 32.04 22.33
CA THR A 133 -18.93 32.46 23.74
C THR A 133 -19.71 33.73 24.10
N THR A 134 -20.14 34.52 23.12
CA THR A 134 -20.92 35.76 23.31
C THR A 134 -22.43 35.61 23.04
N LYS A 135 -22.91 34.38 22.82
CA LYS A 135 -24.34 34.03 22.81
C LYS A 135 -24.69 33.27 24.09
#